data_AF-A0AAW6TMJ0-F1
#
_entry.id   AF-A0AAW6TMJ0-F1
#
_cell.length_a   1.000
_cell.length_b   1.000
_cell.length_c   1.000
_cell.angle_alpha   90.00
_cell.angle_beta   90.00
_cell.angle_gamma   90.00
#
_symmetry.space_group_name_H-M   'P 1'
#
loop_
_entity.id
_entity.type
_entity.pdbx_description
1 polymer ?
#
loop_
_entity_poly.entity_id
_entity_poly.type
_entity_poly.pdbx_seq_one_letter_code
_entity_poly.pdbx_strand_id
1 'polypeptide(L)' 'MRNEDENERRRITPEKALEMLKTEGLDLTLEQARDILVFLRKLANSAVCKYLRKGELK' A
#
# COMPACT_ATOMS: atom_id res chain seq x y z
N MET A 1 -1.87 9.12 -21.01
CA MET A 1 -1.03 9.36 -19.82
C MET A 1 -1.76 10.24 -18.80
N ARG A 2 -2.95 9.86 -18.32
CA ARG A 2 -3.72 10.65 -17.32
C ARG A 2 -3.82 9.94 -15.95
N ASN A 3 -3.36 8.69 -15.87
CA ASN A 3 -3.61 7.81 -14.74
C ASN A 3 -2.44 7.74 -13.75
N GLU A 4 -1.19 7.99 -14.18
CA GLU A 4 -0.02 7.89 -13.29
C GLU A 4 0.01 9.02 -12.26
N ASP A 5 -0.25 10.26 -12.68
CA ASP A 5 -0.22 11.44 -11.80
C ASP A 5 -1.30 11.41 -10.70
N GLU A 6 -2.49 10.89 -11.01
CA GLU A 6 -3.54 10.70 -9.99
C GLU A 6 -3.19 9.58 -9.00
N ASN A 7 -2.49 8.55 -9.47
CA ASN A 7 -2.12 7.41 -8.64
C ASN A 7 -0.98 7.78 -7.68
N GLU A 8 -0.05 8.64 -8.11
CA GLU A 8 0.99 9.21 -7.24
C GLU A 8 0.39 10.09 -6.14
N ARG A 9 -0.63 10.90 -6.47
CA ARG A 9 -1.35 11.73 -5.46
C ARG A 9 -2.14 10.92 -4.43
N ARG A 10 -2.56 9.70 -4.77
CA ARG A 10 -3.27 8.78 -3.85
C ARG A 10 -2.35 7.85 -3.08
N ARG A 11 -1.03 7.92 -3.32
CA ARG A 11 -0.07 7.00 -2.73
C ARG A 11 0.16 7.37 -1.27
N ILE A 12 -0.18 6.45 -0.37
CA ILE A 12 0.12 6.59 1.07
C ILE A 12 1.65 6.63 1.24
N THR A 13 2.16 7.67 1.90
CA THR A 13 3.57 7.82 2.28
C THR A 13 3.86 7.15 3.64
N PRO A 14 5.11 6.89 4.01
CA PRO A 14 5.45 6.37 5.33
C PRO A 14 4.95 7.25 6.49
N GLU A 15 4.99 8.57 6.33
CA GLU A 15 4.51 9.54 7.33
C GLU A 15 3.01 9.44 7.49
N LYS A 16 2.27 9.34 6.37
CA LYS A 16 0.82 9.16 6.41
C LYS A 16 0.44 7.81 7.01
N ALA A 17 1.18 6.75 6.69
CA ALA A 17 0.98 5.43 7.29
C ALA A 17 1.23 5.48 8.81
N LEU A 18 2.27 6.17 9.27
CA LEU A 18 2.54 6.36 10.69
C LEU A 18 1.41 7.10 11.41
N GLU A 19 0.91 8.19 10.83
CA GLU A 19 -0.23 8.96 11.36
C GLU A 19 -1.49 8.07 11.50
N MET A 20 -1.82 7.31 10.45
CA MET A 20 -2.96 6.41 10.46
C MET A 20 -2.81 5.30 11.52
N LEU A 21 -1.65 4.65 11.58
CA LEU A 21 -1.40 3.56 12.54
C LEU A 21 -1.40 4.07 13.99
N LYS A 22 -0.87 5.27 14.25
CA LYS A 22 -0.93 5.90 15.58
C LYS A 22 -2.34 6.28 15.99
N THR A 23 -3.18 6.69 15.04
CA THR A 23 -4.61 6.97 15.30
C THR A 23 -5.35 5.71 15.76
N GLU A 24 -4.94 4.54 15.27
CA GLU A 24 -5.44 3.23 15.71
C GLU A 24 -4.80 2.72 17.01
N GLY A 25 -3.99 3.56 17.69
CA GLY A 25 -3.38 3.22 18.98
C GLY A 25 -2.08 2.41 18.89
N LEU A 26 -1.46 2.30 17.72
CA LEU A 26 -0.18 1.62 17.56
C LEU A 26 0.98 2.60 17.80
N ASP A 27 1.79 2.35 18.84
CA ASP A 27 3.01 3.11 19.08
C ASP A 27 4.17 2.53 18.26
N LEU A 28 4.50 3.20 17.16
CA LEU A 28 5.47 2.76 16.16
C LEU A 28 6.39 3.91 15.77
N THR A 29 7.56 3.58 15.22
CA THR A 29 8.48 4.53 14.57
C THR A 29 8.14 4.71 13.09
N LEU A 30 8.68 5.77 12.47
CA LEU A 30 8.56 6.00 11.02
C LEU A 30 9.15 4.83 10.20
N GLU A 31 10.24 4.23 10.68
CA GLU A 31 10.86 3.08 10.05
C GLU A 31 9.93 1.85 10.07
N GLN A 32 9.30 1.57 11.21
CA GLN A 32 8.32 0.49 11.32
C GLN A 32 7.10 0.73 10.42
N ALA A 33 6.59 1.96 10.37
CA ALA A 33 5.49 2.32 9.46
C ALA A 33 5.89 2.15 7.98
N ARG A 34 7.13 2.47 7.62
CA ARG A 34 7.68 2.24 6.27
C ARG A 34 7.68 0.74 5.93
N ASP A 35 8.15 -0.10 6.85
CA ASP A 35 8.23 -1.54 6.64
C ASP A 35 6.85 -2.18 6.50
N ILE A 36 5.91 -1.80 7.37
CA ILE A 36 4.51 -2.22 7.28
C ILE A 36 3.93 -1.82 5.91
N LEU A 37 4.13 -0.57 5.49
CA LEU A 37 3.63 -0.08 4.22
C LEU A 37 4.24 -0.83 3.02
N VAL A 38 5.54 -1.17 3.06
CA VAL A 38 6.18 -2.00 2.03
C VAL A 38 5.57 -3.40 2.00
N PHE A 39 5.35 -4.01 3.16
CA PHE A 39 4.74 -5.32 3.27
C PHE A 39 3.31 -5.34 2.69
N LEU A 40 2.47 -4.38 3.06
CA LEU A 40 1.10 -4.26 2.55
C LEU A 40 1.06 -4.07 1.03
N ARG A 41 1.99 -3.29 0.46
CA ARG A 41 2.11 -3.14 -1.00
C ARG A 41 2.44 -4.46 -1.70
N LYS A 42 3.34 -5.27 -1.12
CA LYS A 42 3.65 -6.61 -1.66
C LYS A 42 2.43 -7.53 -1.61
N LEU A 43 1.67 -7.51 -0.52
CA LEU A 43 0.43 -8.26 -0.37
C LEU A 43 -0.62 -7.84 -1.42
N ALA A 44 -0.86 -6.54 -1.55
CA ALA A 44 -1.81 -5.99 -2.52
C ALA A 44 -1.41 -6.39 -3.96
N ASN A 45 -0.13 -6.23 -4.32
CA ASN A 45 0.36 -6.62 -5.62
C ASN A 45 0.17 -8.12 -5.88
N SER A 46 0.47 -8.97 -4.90
CA SER A 46 0.25 -10.41 -4.99
C SER A 46 -1.22 -10.77 -5.21
N ALA A 47 -2.13 -10.14 -4.44
CA ALA A 47 -3.57 -10.36 -4.55
C ALA A 47 -4.10 -9.93 -5.93
N VAL A 48 -3.69 -8.76 -6.43
CA VAL A 48 -4.07 -8.26 -7.76
C VAL A 48 -3.50 -9.16 -8.86
N CYS A 49 -2.22 -9.51 -8.82
CA CYS A 49 -1.63 -10.43 -9.80
C CYS A 49 -2.36 -11.78 -9.81
N LYS A 50 -2.71 -12.33 -8.64
CA LYS A 50 -3.47 -13.57 -8.54
C LYS A 50 -4.85 -13.44 -9.17
N TYR A 51 -5.55 -12.33 -8.92
CA TYR A 51 -6.85 -12.07 -9.51
C TYR A 51 -6.77 -11.95 -11.05
N LEU A 52 -5.83 -11.17 -11.56
CA LEU A 52 -5.64 -10.95 -13.00
C LEU A 52 -5.30 -12.27 -13.72
N ARG A 53 -4.38 -13.08 -13.19
CA ARG A 53 -4.04 -14.41 -13.76
C ARG A 53 -5.23 -15.37 -13.75
N LYS A 54 -6.17 -15.22 -12.82
CA LYS A 54 -7.41 -16.01 -12.78
C LYS A 54 -8.42 -15.56 -13.83
N GLY A 55 -8.31 -14.32 -14.32
CA GLY A 55 -9.14 -13.76 -15.40
C GLY A 55 -8.66 -14.12 -16.81
N GLU A 56 -7.39 -14.51 -16.98
CA GLU A 56 -6.80 -14.92 -18.27
C GLU A 56 -7.07 -16.38 -18.67
N LEU A 57 -7.67 -17.18 -17.77
CA LEU A 57 -8.02 -18.59 -18.00
C LEU A 57 -9.51 -18.80 -18.34
N LYS A 58 -10.19 -17.78 -18.87
CA LYS A 58 -11.57 -17.88 -19.37
C LYS A 58 -11.62 -17.97 -20.88
#